data_AF-A0A059X1B8-F1
#
_entry.id   AF-A0A059X1B8-F1
#
_cell.length_a   1.000
_cell.length_b   1.000
_cell.length_c   1.000
_cell.angle_alpha   90.00
_cell.angle_beta   90.00
_cell.angle_gamma   90.00
#
_symmetry.space_group_name_H-M   'P 1'
#
loop_
_entity.id
_entity.type
_entity.pdbx_description
1 polymer ?
#
loop_
_entity_poly.entity_id
_entity_poly.type
_entity_poly.pdbx_seq_one_letter_code
_entity_poly.pdbx_strand_id
1 'polypeptide(L)'
;RVAQALTQKWGADREQAALLAALSAGRLGYAVRLMEDRDGMDRRRTALQELSVLSGAHINDRVNTAGRFAKMFTEQRPALYDLLQDWEGWWRDVIAVRVSAPELVVNVDQLSALESVARKHSPQRALAAIKLIQDTRQQLLENVNPRVALEGLALGMP
;
A
#
# COMPACT_ATOMS: atom_id res chain seq x y z
N ARG A 1 5.19 9.23 -19.35
CA ARG A 1 5.28 8.31 -18.18
C ARG A 1 5.33 9.14 -16.89
N VAL A 2 4.93 8.60 -15.73
CA VAL A 2 4.85 9.38 -14.45
C VAL A 2 6.15 10.11 -14.11
N ALA A 3 7.31 9.44 -14.19
CA ALA A 3 8.62 10.07 -13.93
C ALA A 3 8.88 11.31 -14.81
N GLN A 4 8.56 11.21 -16.11
CA GLN A 4 8.70 12.33 -17.03
C GLN A 4 7.78 13.50 -16.63
N ALA A 5 6.54 13.21 -16.23
CA ALA A 5 5.61 14.23 -15.78
C ALA A 5 6.12 14.94 -14.51
N LEU A 6 6.66 14.19 -13.54
CA LEU A 6 7.26 14.73 -12.32
C LEU A 6 8.44 15.67 -12.62
N THR A 7 9.38 15.25 -13.48
CA THR A 7 10.52 16.10 -13.86
C THR A 7 10.08 17.38 -14.57
N GLN A 8 9.14 17.29 -15.52
CA GLN A 8 8.77 18.41 -16.39
C GLN A 8 7.84 19.42 -15.73
N LYS A 9 6.89 18.96 -14.90
CA LYS A 9 5.85 19.82 -14.32
C LYS A 9 6.08 20.16 -12.86
N TRP A 10 6.81 19.33 -12.13
CA TRP A 10 7.03 19.47 -10.69
C TRP A 10 8.50 19.64 -10.30
N GLY A 11 9.42 19.59 -11.27
CA GLY A 11 10.84 19.86 -11.02
C GLY A 11 11.56 18.82 -10.17
N ALA A 12 11.00 17.62 -10.00
CA ALA A 12 11.69 16.51 -9.34
C ALA A 12 12.98 16.18 -10.10
N ASP A 13 14.04 15.85 -9.37
CA ASP A 13 15.23 15.29 -10.00
C ASP A 13 14.93 13.91 -10.62
N ARG A 14 15.84 13.43 -11.47
CA ARG A 14 15.60 12.22 -12.27
C ARG A 14 15.50 10.96 -11.39
N GLU A 15 16.25 10.91 -10.30
CA GLU A 15 16.30 9.75 -9.39
C GLU A 15 15.03 9.73 -8.52
N GLN A 16 14.69 10.86 -7.91
CA GLN A 16 13.46 11.05 -7.15
C GLN A 16 12.23 10.77 -8.02
N ALA A 17 12.18 11.29 -9.25
CA ALA A 17 11.07 11.05 -10.17
C ALA A 17 10.92 9.57 -10.54
N ALA A 18 12.03 8.84 -10.69
CA ALA A 18 12.02 7.41 -10.97
C ALA A 18 11.48 6.61 -9.78
N LEU A 19 11.98 6.92 -8.57
CA LEU A 19 11.53 6.29 -7.32
C LEU A 19 10.04 6.53 -7.09
N LEU A 20 9.59 7.78 -7.15
CA LEU A 20 8.19 8.15 -6.97
C LEU A 20 7.31 7.47 -8.01
N ALA A 21 7.73 7.43 -9.29
CA ALA A 21 6.97 6.75 -10.33
C ALA A 21 6.82 5.25 -10.06
N ALA A 22 7.88 4.59 -9.58
CA ALA A 22 7.85 3.18 -9.20
C ALA A 22 6.90 2.95 -8.02
N LEU A 23 7.04 3.71 -6.93
CA LEU A 23 6.16 3.63 -5.74
C LEU A 23 4.69 3.90 -6.08
N SER A 24 4.45 4.77 -7.05
CA SER A 24 3.10 5.17 -7.45
C SER A 24 2.35 4.13 -8.27
N ALA A 25 3.06 3.15 -8.84
CA ALA A 25 2.55 2.21 -9.83
C ALA A 25 1.68 2.90 -10.91
N GLY A 26 2.15 4.03 -11.44
CA GLY A 26 1.46 4.76 -12.51
C GLY A 26 0.42 5.81 -12.07
N ARG A 27 0.09 5.93 -10.78
CA ARG A 27 -0.86 6.94 -10.28
C ARG A 27 -0.17 8.27 -10.03
N LEU A 28 -0.20 9.16 -11.04
CA LEU A 28 0.46 10.47 -10.97
C LEU A 28 0.04 11.29 -9.74
N GLY A 29 -1.25 11.34 -9.38
CA GLY A 29 -1.72 12.10 -8.22
C GLY A 29 -1.17 11.62 -6.87
N TYR A 30 -0.85 10.33 -6.75
CA TYR A 30 -0.14 9.83 -5.57
C TYR A 30 1.35 10.19 -5.63
N ALA A 31 1.97 10.06 -6.80
CA ALA A 31 3.37 10.44 -7.01
C ALA A 31 3.64 11.89 -6.61
N VAL A 32 2.75 12.78 -7.03
CA VAL A 32 2.79 14.21 -6.71
C VAL A 32 2.58 14.44 -5.22
N ARG A 33 1.59 13.81 -4.59
CA ARG A 33 1.38 13.94 -3.14
C ARG A 33 2.56 13.45 -2.30
N LEU A 34 3.15 12.31 -2.68
CA LEU A 34 4.32 11.77 -1.99
C LEU A 34 5.55 12.68 -2.13
N MET A 35 5.61 13.46 -3.21
CA MET A 35 6.69 14.42 -3.47
C MET A 35 6.46 15.76 -2.75
N GLU A 36 5.24 16.29 -2.79
CA GLU A 36 4.90 17.60 -2.21
C GLU A 36 4.82 17.54 -0.68
N ASP A 37 4.51 16.37 -0.13
CA ASP A 37 4.39 16.19 1.30
C ASP A 37 5.70 15.76 1.95
N ARG A 38 6.19 16.62 2.85
CA ARG A 38 7.41 16.38 3.64
C ARG A 38 7.31 15.11 4.50
N ASP A 39 6.10 14.76 4.93
CA ASP A 39 5.85 13.60 5.79
C ASP A 39 5.34 12.39 5.00
N GLY A 40 5.27 12.48 3.67
CA GLY A 40 4.67 11.45 2.82
C GLY A 40 5.38 10.09 2.95
N MET A 41 6.71 10.10 3.01
CA MET A 41 7.53 8.90 3.21
C MET A 41 7.33 8.30 4.60
N ASP A 42 7.15 9.13 5.63
CA ASP A 42 6.89 8.67 7.00
C ASP A 42 5.48 8.10 7.14
N ARG A 43 4.48 8.68 6.46
CA ARG A 43 3.14 8.09 6.37
C ARG A 43 3.15 6.75 5.66
N ARG A 44 3.87 6.64 4.54
CA ARG A 44 4.07 5.34 3.87
C ARG A 44 4.71 4.33 4.81
N ARG A 45 5.80 4.69 5.50
CA ARG A 45 6.45 3.80 6.46
C ARG A 45 5.50 3.36 7.57
N THR A 46 4.69 4.27 8.09
CA THR A 46 3.65 3.99 9.08
C THR A 46 2.61 3.02 8.52
N ALA A 47 2.13 3.24 7.29
CA ALA A 47 1.19 2.34 6.63
C ALA A 47 1.76 0.92 6.49
N LEU A 48 3.04 0.77 6.15
CA LEU A 48 3.68 -0.55 6.05
C LEU A 48 3.87 -1.21 7.42
N GLN A 49 4.16 -0.43 8.46
CA GLN A 49 4.20 -0.94 9.84
C GLN A 49 2.82 -1.42 10.30
N GLU A 50 1.75 -0.69 9.98
CA GLU A 50 0.38 -1.10 10.28
C GLU A 50 0.02 -2.43 9.63
N LEU A 51 0.45 -2.65 8.37
CA LEU A 51 0.24 -3.93 7.70
C LEU A 51 0.97 -5.07 8.43
N SER A 52 2.22 -4.84 8.85
CA SER A 52 2.98 -5.85 9.61
C SER A 52 2.34 -6.18 10.95
N VAL A 53 1.76 -5.19 11.63
CA VAL A 53 1.02 -5.41 12.88
C VAL A 53 -0.24 -6.21 12.60
N LEU A 54 -0.99 -5.83 11.56
CA LEU A 54 -2.25 -6.47 11.20
C LEU A 54 -2.07 -7.96 10.91
N SER A 55 -1.01 -8.36 10.18
CA SER A 55 -0.71 -9.76 9.90
C SER A 55 -0.51 -10.63 11.15
N GLY A 56 -0.01 -10.05 12.25
CA GLY A 56 0.15 -10.74 13.53
C GLY A 56 -1.01 -10.55 14.52
N ALA A 57 -2.01 -9.73 14.17
CA ALA A 57 -3.01 -9.26 15.11
C ALA A 57 -4.11 -10.29 15.40
N HIS A 58 -4.61 -10.25 16.64
CA HIS A 58 -5.80 -11.00 17.04
C HIS A 58 -7.06 -10.47 16.34
N ILE A 59 -8.12 -11.27 16.33
CA ILE A 59 -9.39 -10.92 15.68
C ILE A 59 -9.95 -9.56 16.13
N ASN A 60 -9.89 -9.27 17.43
CA ASN A 60 -10.41 -8.02 18.01
C ASN A 60 -9.62 -6.80 17.50
N ASP A 61 -8.30 -6.91 17.38
CA ASP A 61 -7.43 -5.83 16.89
C ASP A 61 -7.66 -5.56 15.41
N ARG A 62 -7.96 -6.61 14.63
CA ARG A 62 -8.34 -6.50 13.21
C ARG A 62 -9.68 -5.75 13.06
N VAL A 63 -10.67 -6.06 13.90
CA VAL A 63 -11.96 -5.35 13.91
C VAL A 63 -11.78 -3.88 14.32
N ASN A 64 -10.96 -3.60 15.34
CA ASN A 64 -10.64 -2.22 15.74
C ASN A 64 -9.96 -1.44 14.60
N THR A 65 -9.04 -2.08 13.87
CA THR A 65 -8.39 -1.51 12.70
C THR A 65 -9.39 -1.16 11.60
N ALA A 66 -10.36 -2.03 11.33
CA ALA A 66 -11.42 -1.75 10.37
C ALA A 66 -12.27 -0.53 10.77
N GLY A 67 -12.59 -0.37 12.06
CA GLY A 67 -13.27 0.82 12.57
C GLY A 67 -12.48 2.11 12.32
N ARG A 68 -11.16 2.07 12.52
CA ARG A 68 -10.26 3.19 12.20
C ARG A 68 -10.24 3.50 10.71
N PHE A 69 -10.18 2.48 9.84
CA PHE A 69 -10.25 2.70 8.39
C PHE A 69 -11.59 3.27 7.94
N ALA A 70 -12.70 2.83 8.53
CA ALA A 70 -14.01 3.41 8.23
C ALA A 70 -14.07 4.90 8.61
N LYS A 71 -13.44 5.29 9.72
CA LYS A 71 -13.25 6.70 10.08
C LYS A 71 -12.39 7.45 9.06
N MET A 72 -11.26 6.87 8.64
CA MET A 72 -10.41 7.43 7.58
C MET A 72 -11.15 7.59 6.26
N PHE A 73 -12.04 6.67 5.89
CA PHE A 73 -12.84 6.79 4.67
C PHE A 73 -13.71 8.06 4.67
N THR A 74 -14.29 8.40 5.83
CA THR A 74 -15.16 9.58 5.98
C THR A 74 -14.36 10.87 6.10
N GLU A 75 -13.29 10.89 6.91
CA GLU A 75 -12.58 12.12 7.28
C GLU A 75 -11.37 12.41 6.40
N GLN A 76 -10.71 11.36 5.88
CA GLN A 76 -9.40 11.43 5.23
C GLN A 76 -9.33 10.47 4.05
N ARG A 77 -10.39 10.47 3.23
CA ARG A 77 -10.56 9.51 2.11
C ARG A 77 -9.30 9.35 1.24
N PRO A 78 -8.59 10.43 0.84
CA PRO A 78 -7.37 10.29 0.04
C PRO A 78 -6.25 9.53 0.75
N ALA A 79 -6.11 9.68 2.08
CA ALA A 79 -5.11 8.99 2.88
C ALA A 79 -5.40 7.48 3.00
N LEU A 80 -6.68 7.10 3.11
CA LEU A 80 -7.06 5.68 3.06
C LEU A 80 -6.66 5.04 1.72
N TYR A 81 -6.92 5.70 0.59
CA TYR A 81 -6.53 5.14 -0.71
C TYR A 81 -5.02 5.08 -0.92
N ASP A 82 -4.26 5.96 -0.27
CA ASP A 82 -2.79 5.90 -0.28
C ASP A 82 -2.29 4.71 0.52
N LEU A 83 -2.80 4.53 1.75
CA LEU A 83 -2.52 3.37 2.59
C LEU A 83 -2.82 2.06 1.84
N LEU A 84 -3.99 1.95 1.22
CA LEU A 84 -4.37 0.76 0.46
C LEU A 84 -3.43 0.50 -0.72
N GLN A 85 -2.92 1.55 -1.37
CA GLN A 85 -1.91 1.31 -2.40
C GLN A 85 -0.58 0.87 -1.80
N ASP A 86 -0.10 1.52 -0.74
CA ASP A 86 1.17 1.15 -0.13
C ASP A 86 1.17 -0.34 0.24
N TRP A 87 0.04 -0.82 0.76
CA TRP A 87 -0.19 -2.24 1.04
C TRP A 87 -0.20 -3.11 -0.23
N GLU A 88 -0.84 -2.66 -1.30
CA GLU A 88 -0.84 -3.38 -2.59
C GLU A 88 0.58 -3.48 -3.19
N GLY A 89 1.35 -2.40 -3.11
CA GLY A 89 2.76 -2.35 -3.53
C GLY A 89 3.64 -3.27 -2.69
N TRP A 90 3.42 -3.29 -1.38
CA TRP A 90 4.09 -4.20 -0.47
C TRP A 90 3.91 -5.66 -0.85
N TRP A 91 2.67 -6.08 -1.09
CA TRP A 91 2.39 -7.49 -1.46
C TRP A 91 2.95 -7.86 -2.83
N ARG A 92 3.06 -6.92 -3.77
CA ARG A 92 3.78 -7.15 -5.04
C ARG A 92 5.26 -7.44 -4.80
N ASP A 93 5.90 -6.67 -3.93
CA ASP A 93 7.31 -6.87 -3.60
C ASP A 93 7.54 -8.16 -2.82
N VAL A 94 6.61 -8.56 -1.95
CA VAL A 94 6.64 -9.89 -1.30
C VAL A 94 6.66 -10.99 -2.35
N ILE A 95 5.86 -10.89 -3.42
CA ILE A 95 5.88 -11.84 -4.54
C ILE A 95 7.24 -11.80 -5.24
N ALA A 96 7.76 -10.62 -5.57
CA ALA A 96 9.07 -10.46 -6.23
C ALA A 96 10.20 -11.13 -5.45
N VAL A 97 10.26 -10.94 -4.13
CA VAL A 97 11.24 -11.59 -3.25
C VAL A 97 11.03 -13.12 -3.23
N ARG A 98 9.78 -13.58 -3.15
CA ARG A 98 9.46 -15.03 -3.14
C ARG A 98 9.88 -15.77 -4.41
N VAL A 99 9.85 -15.10 -5.55
CA VAL A 99 10.22 -15.67 -6.86
C VAL A 99 11.66 -15.36 -7.24
N SER A 100 12.45 -14.80 -6.30
CA SER A 100 13.85 -14.45 -6.51
C SER A 100 14.09 -13.48 -7.67
N ALA A 101 13.19 -12.49 -7.82
CA ALA A 101 13.29 -11.38 -8.77
C ALA A 101 13.50 -10.04 -8.03
N PRO A 102 14.63 -9.85 -7.33
CA PRO A 102 14.88 -8.65 -6.51
C PRO A 102 14.90 -7.34 -7.33
N GLU A 103 15.20 -7.41 -8.63
CA GLU A 103 15.16 -6.27 -9.55
C GLU A 103 13.76 -5.68 -9.75
N LEU A 104 12.71 -6.42 -9.37
CA LEU A 104 11.32 -5.95 -9.42
C LEU A 104 10.86 -5.31 -8.11
N VAL A 105 11.67 -5.35 -7.05
CA VAL A 105 11.32 -4.79 -5.74
C VAL A 105 11.39 -3.26 -5.79
N VAL A 106 10.31 -2.61 -5.41
CA VAL A 106 10.21 -1.14 -5.40
C VAL A 106 10.54 -0.56 -4.02
N ASN A 107 10.09 -1.20 -2.95
CA ASN A 107 10.25 -0.79 -1.56
C ASN A 107 11.64 -1.21 -1.03
N VAL A 108 12.70 -0.84 -1.74
CA VAL A 108 14.09 -1.20 -1.43
C VAL A 108 14.53 -0.73 -0.03
N ASP A 109 13.93 0.35 0.47
CA ASP A 109 14.13 0.88 1.83
C ASP A 109 13.60 -0.05 2.94
N GLN A 110 12.83 -1.08 2.57
CA GLN A 110 12.19 -2.04 3.49
C GLN A 110 12.58 -3.50 3.20
N LEU A 111 13.70 -3.74 2.51
CA LEU A 111 14.07 -5.07 2.02
C LEU A 111 14.13 -6.13 3.13
N SER A 112 14.70 -5.81 4.29
CA SER A 112 14.80 -6.75 5.42
C SER A 112 13.43 -7.19 5.95
N ALA A 113 12.48 -6.26 6.01
CA ALA A 113 11.10 -6.54 6.41
C ALA A 113 10.38 -7.36 5.32
N LEU A 114 10.58 -7.02 4.04
CA LEU A 114 10.05 -7.80 2.91
C LEU A 114 10.52 -9.25 2.94
N GLU A 115 11.81 -9.49 3.14
CA GLU A 115 12.36 -10.85 3.24
C GLU A 115 11.75 -11.64 4.39
N SER A 116 11.54 -10.99 5.54
CA SER A 116 10.90 -11.62 6.71
C SER A 116 9.46 -12.03 6.43
N VAL A 117 8.68 -11.15 5.79
CA VAL A 117 7.28 -11.44 5.40
C VAL A 117 7.24 -12.49 4.30
N ALA A 118 8.11 -12.40 3.29
CA ALA A 118 8.22 -13.38 2.22
C ALA A 118 8.57 -14.78 2.75
N ARG A 119 9.33 -14.92 3.83
CA ARG A 119 9.54 -16.25 4.44
C ARG A 119 8.25 -16.89 4.98
N LYS A 120 7.26 -16.07 5.39
CA LYS A 120 6.03 -16.52 6.06
C LYS A 120 4.83 -16.70 5.11
N HIS A 121 4.84 -16.04 3.96
CA HIS A 121 3.70 -16.06 3.03
C HIS A 121 4.09 -16.57 1.64
N SER A 122 3.31 -17.50 1.10
CA SER A 122 3.44 -17.96 -0.28
C SER A 122 3.04 -16.85 -1.29
N PRO A 123 3.53 -16.86 -2.53
CA PRO A 123 3.07 -15.97 -3.60
C PRO A 123 1.55 -15.94 -3.77
N GLN A 124 0.88 -17.09 -3.61
CA GLN A 124 -0.57 -17.21 -3.75
C GLN A 124 -1.32 -16.42 -2.68
N ARG A 125 -0.85 -16.45 -1.42
CA ARG A 125 -1.41 -15.64 -0.32
C ARG A 125 -1.17 -14.14 -0.53
N ALA A 126 0.02 -13.76 -0.98
CA ALA A 126 0.31 -12.37 -1.31
C ALA A 126 -0.58 -11.86 -2.46
N LEU A 127 -0.80 -12.69 -3.50
CA LEU A 127 -1.72 -12.38 -4.59
C LEU A 127 -3.17 -12.26 -4.11
N ALA A 128 -3.61 -13.13 -3.19
CA ALA A 128 -4.94 -13.03 -2.59
C ALA A 128 -5.11 -11.72 -1.81
N ALA A 129 -4.08 -11.25 -1.10
CA ALA A 129 -4.11 -9.96 -0.40
C ALA A 129 -4.20 -8.77 -1.38
N ILE A 130 -3.48 -8.81 -2.50
CA ILE A 130 -3.60 -7.80 -3.57
C ILE A 130 -5.03 -7.74 -4.10
N LYS A 131 -5.62 -8.90 -4.42
CA LYS A 131 -7.00 -8.97 -4.91
C LYS A 131 -7.99 -8.43 -3.89
N LEU A 132 -7.86 -8.82 -2.62
CA LEU A 132 -8.70 -8.33 -1.53
C LEU A 132 -8.65 -6.80 -1.43
N ILE A 133 -7.46 -6.19 -1.52
CA ILE A 133 -7.31 -4.72 -1.52
C ILE A 133 -8.03 -4.09 -2.71
N GLN A 134 -7.84 -4.65 -3.91
CA GLN A 134 -8.45 -4.14 -5.14
C GLN A 134 -9.98 -4.23 -5.08
N ASP A 135 -10.51 -5.36 -4.62
CA ASP A 135 -11.95 -5.58 -4.44
C ASP A 135 -12.54 -4.63 -3.40
N THR A 136 -11.87 -4.45 -2.25
CA THR A 136 -12.30 -3.47 -1.24
C THR A 136 -12.31 -2.05 -1.80
N ARG A 137 -11.28 -1.65 -2.57
CA ARG A 137 -11.25 -0.33 -3.22
C ARG A 137 -12.42 -0.13 -4.18
N GLN A 138 -12.78 -1.17 -4.94
CA GLN A 138 -13.92 -1.13 -5.86
C GLN A 138 -15.24 -0.99 -5.09
N GLN A 139 -15.45 -1.80 -4.04
CA GLN A 139 -16.63 -1.72 -3.18
C GLN A 139 -16.82 -0.32 -2.58
N LEU A 140 -15.73 0.33 -2.16
CA LEU A 140 -15.75 1.70 -1.64
C LEU A 140 -16.09 2.77 -2.70
N LEU A 141 -15.90 2.47 -3.99
CA LEU A 141 -16.32 3.34 -5.09
C LEU A 141 -17.80 3.11 -5.46
N GLU A 142 -18.28 1.87 -5.33
CA GLU A 142 -19.64 1.44 -5.65
C GLU A 142 -20.67 1.70 -4.54
N ASN A 143 -20.30 2.51 -3.53
CA ASN A 143 -21.15 2.87 -2.38
C ASN A 143 -21.61 1.67 -1.52
N VAL A 144 -20.85 0.56 -1.52
CA VAL A 144 -21.00 -0.47 -0.48
C VAL A 144 -20.71 0.14 0.88
N ASN A 145 -21.37 -0.36 1.94
CA ASN A 145 -21.13 0.11 3.30
C ASN A 145 -19.62 0.06 3.63
N PRO A 146 -18.94 1.21 3.82
CA PRO A 146 -17.49 1.25 3.97
C PRO A 146 -16.98 0.44 5.16
N ARG A 147 -17.76 0.40 6.24
CA ARG A 147 -17.40 -0.36 7.45
C ARG A 147 -17.32 -1.85 7.16
N VAL A 148 -18.30 -2.39 6.43
CA VAL A 148 -18.34 -3.82 6.08
C VAL A 148 -17.20 -4.17 5.13
N ALA A 149 -16.97 -3.34 4.10
CA ALA A 149 -15.88 -3.56 3.14
C ALA A 149 -14.49 -3.56 3.83
N LEU A 150 -14.28 -2.62 4.76
CA LEU A 150 -13.01 -2.48 5.49
C LEU A 150 -12.85 -3.51 6.63
N GLU A 151 -13.94 -3.99 7.22
CA GLU A 151 -13.92 -5.16 8.11
C GLU A 151 -13.49 -6.41 7.33
N GLY A 152 -14.08 -6.66 6.15
CA GLY A 152 -13.66 -7.75 5.27
C GLY A 152 -12.18 -7.69 4.90
N LEU A 153 -11.68 -6.50 4.57
CA LEU A 153 -10.26 -6.25 4.32
C LEU A 153 -9.40 -6.63 5.53
N ALA A 154 -9.68 -6.06 6.71
CA ALA A 154 -8.85 -6.24 7.90
C ALA A 154 -8.81 -7.70 8.39
N LEU A 155 -9.94 -8.41 8.24
CA LEU A 155 -10.08 -9.82 8.58
C LEU A 155 -9.41 -10.75 7.56
N GLY A 156 -9.45 -10.40 6.28
CA GLY A 156 -8.91 -11.22 5.19
C GLY A 156 -7.41 -11.02 4.94
N MET A 157 -6.79 -9.99 5.52
CA MET A 157 -5.35 -9.77 5.41
C MET A 157 -4.55 -10.96 5.97
N PRO A 158 -3.55 -11.50 5.23
CA PRO A 158 -2.72 -12.62 5.69
C PRO A 158 -2.04 -12.37 7.02
#